data_AF-A0A6S7ILN8-F1
#
_entry.id   AF-A0A6S7ILN8-F1
#
_cell.length_a   1.000
_cell.length_b   1.000
_cell.length_c   1.000
_cell.angle_alpha   90.00
_cell.angle_beta   90.00
_cell.angle_gamma   90.00
#
_symmetry.space_group_name_H-M   'P 1'
#
loop_
_entity.id
_entity.type
_entity.pdbx_description
1 polymer ?
#
loop_
_entity_poly.entity_id
_entity_poly.type
_entity_poly.pdbx_seq_one_letter_code
_entity_poly.pdbx_strand_id
1 'polypeptide(L)'
;MVVKEEFFDQAKDLFEETGVKITTDGHKILGAACGKRSFVDEYVADKIDEWKDEIEMLSKIAETYPHAAYTAFTRAIVCKWQYLMRTIDGIGSMFQPLENAITAKLIPALTGRGPCSSVERTILSLPTRHGGLNVVNPVEVANSHYNASLKIIEPLKKMIISQTTTYKKIYLHDIKDLRRQKNQYHQQLATE
;
A
#
# COMPACT_ATOMS: atom_id res chain seq x y z
N MET A 1 -4.01 -23.48 -6.16
CA MET A 1 -3.31 -23.01 -7.37
C MET A 1 -4.28 -22.18 -8.18
N VAL A 2 -3.87 -21.01 -8.65
CA VAL A 2 -4.70 -20.18 -9.54
C VAL A 2 -4.28 -20.45 -10.98
N VAL A 3 -5.24 -20.77 -11.85
CA VAL A 3 -4.98 -21.15 -13.25
C VAL A 3 -5.86 -20.31 -14.17
N LYS A 4 -5.38 -20.01 -15.36
CA LYS A 4 -6.20 -19.40 -16.41
C LYS A 4 -7.31 -20.37 -16.82
N GLU A 5 -8.46 -19.84 -17.22
CA GLU A 5 -9.63 -20.64 -17.57
C GLU A 5 -9.34 -21.70 -18.64
N GLU A 6 -8.53 -21.36 -19.65
CA GLU A 6 -8.12 -22.23 -20.75
C GLU A 6 -7.40 -23.52 -20.30
N PHE A 7 -6.73 -23.50 -19.14
CA PHE A 7 -5.93 -24.62 -18.65
C PHE A 7 -6.57 -25.30 -17.44
N PHE A 8 -7.81 -24.97 -17.10
CA PHE A 8 -8.46 -25.50 -15.89
C PHE A 8 -8.59 -27.02 -15.93
N ASP A 9 -9.10 -27.56 -17.03
CA ASP A 9 -9.31 -29.01 -17.18
C ASP A 9 -7.97 -29.77 -17.19
N GLN A 10 -6.99 -29.27 -17.96
CA GLN A 10 -5.64 -29.85 -18.00
C GLN A 10 -4.96 -29.82 -16.63
N ALA A 11 -5.10 -28.72 -15.89
CA ALA A 11 -4.53 -28.61 -14.56
C ALA A 11 -5.23 -29.55 -13.56
N LYS A 12 -6.55 -29.74 -13.70
CA LYS A 12 -7.31 -30.65 -12.86
C LYS A 12 -6.84 -32.10 -13.05
N ASP A 13 -6.66 -32.52 -14.30
CA ASP A 13 -6.17 -33.86 -14.62
C ASP A 13 -4.72 -34.08 -14.16
N LEU A 14 -3.84 -33.09 -14.37
CA LEU A 14 -2.41 -33.22 -14.02
C LEU A 14 -2.16 -33.27 -12.50
N PHE A 15 -3.02 -32.62 -11.72
CA PHE A 15 -2.84 -32.45 -10.28
C PHE A 15 -3.86 -33.23 -9.43
N GLU A 16 -4.67 -34.11 -10.04
CA GLU A 16 -5.72 -34.87 -9.37
C GLU A 16 -5.22 -35.63 -8.13
N GLU A 17 -4.07 -36.30 -8.25
CA GLU A 17 -3.48 -37.11 -7.17
C GLU A 17 -2.76 -36.27 -6.09
N THR A 18 -2.51 -34.99 -6.35
CA THR A 18 -1.72 -34.13 -5.44
C THR A 18 -2.57 -33.46 -4.35
N GLY A 19 -3.90 -33.54 -4.45
CA GLY A 19 -4.83 -32.89 -3.50
C GLY A 19 -4.83 -31.35 -3.56
N VAL A 20 -4.22 -30.77 -4.60
CA VAL A 20 -4.12 -29.31 -4.76
C VAL A 20 -5.48 -28.74 -5.18
N LYS A 21 -6.00 -27.77 -4.41
CA LYS A 21 -7.21 -27.02 -4.79
C LYS A 21 -6.90 -26.07 -5.95
N ILE A 22 -7.60 -26.24 -7.07
CA ILE A 22 -7.45 -25.41 -8.29
C ILE A 22 -8.62 -24.44 -8.37
N THR A 23 -8.34 -23.18 -8.67
CA THR A 23 -9.35 -22.12 -8.76
C THR A 23 -9.01 -21.21 -9.93
N THR A 24 -10.03 -20.75 -10.67
CA THR A 24 -9.89 -19.81 -11.80
C THR A 24 -10.17 -18.37 -11.40
N ASP A 25 -10.96 -18.15 -10.36
CA ASP A 25 -11.38 -16.81 -9.93
C ASP A 25 -10.27 -16.06 -9.19
N GLY A 26 -9.71 -16.66 -8.15
CA GLY A 26 -8.60 -16.06 -7.43
C GLY A 26 -8.32 -16.74 -6.11
N HIS A 27 -7.17 -16.42 -5.54
CA HIS A 27 -6.75 -16.94 -4.25
C HIS A 27 -5.83 -15.94 -3.55
N LYS A 28 -5.87 -15.94 -2.22
CA LYS A 28 -4.93 -15.17 -1.40
C LYS A 28 -3.57 -15.87 -1.36
N ILE A 29 -2.51 -15.20 -1.81
CA ILE A 29 -1.15 -15.71 -1.79
C ILE A 29 -0.30 -14.79 -0.92
N LEU A 30 0.26 -15.34 0.17
CA LEU A 30 1.15 -14.64 1.10
C LEU A 30 0.61 -13.34 1.72
N GLY A 31 -0.72 -13.11 1.68
CA GLY A 31 -1.35 -11.89 2.18
C GLY A 31 -1.99 -11.00 1.11
N ALA A 32 -1.67 -11.20 -0.16
CA ALA A 32 -2.22 -10.45 -1.29
C ALA A 32 -3.20 -11.29 -2.11
N ALA A 33 -4.21 -10.67 -2.70
CA ALA A 33 -5.11 -11.33 -3.65
C ALA A 33 -4.44 -11.47 -5.03
N CYS A 34 -4.59 -12.63 -5.66
CA CYS A 34 -4.11 -12.91 -7.01
C CYS A 34 -5.18 -13.67 -7.79
N GLY A 35 -5.36 -13.36 -9.08
CA GLY A 35 -6.38 -13.97 -9.93
C GLY A 35 -7.08 -12.95 -10.81
N LYS A 36 -8.38 -13.17 -11.06
CA LYS A 36 -9.25 -12.24 -11.77
C LYS A 36 -9.30 -10.89 -11.07
N ARG A 37 -9.48 -9.85 -11.87
CA ARG A 37 -9.51 -8.47 -11.36
C ARG A 37 -10.68 -8.24 -10.40
N SER A 38 -11.84 -8.83 -10.66
CA SER A 38 -13.02 -8.76 -9.77
C SER A 38 -12.72 -9.27 -8.36
N PHE A 39 -12.07 -10.43 -8.24
CA PHE A 39 -11.68 -11.00 -6.94
C PHE A 39 -10.68 -10.12 -6.19
N VAL A 40 -9.73 -9.53 -6.91
CA VAL A 40 -8.75 -8.60 -6.33
C VAL A 40 -9.43 -7.33 -5.84
N ASP A 41 -10.32 -6.75 -6.64
CA ASP A 41 -11.03 -5.52 -6.30
C ASP A 41 -11.96 -5.72 -5.09
N GLU A 42 -12.69 -6.84 -5.02
CA GLU A 42 -13.52 -7.21 -3.86
C GLU A 42 -12.67 -7.33 -2.60
N TYR A 43 -11.56 -8.08 -2.66
CA TYR A 43 -10.64 -8.21 -1.53
C TYR A 43 -10.08 -6.87 -1.04
N VAL A 44 -9.74 -5.98 -1.97
CA VAL A 44 -9.20 -4.65 -1.64
C VAL A 44 -10.30 -3.78 -1.03
N ALA A 45 -11.52 -3.82 -1.56
CA ALA A 45 -12.67 -3.08 -1.03
C ALA A 45 -12.95 -3.47 0.43
N ASP A 46 -13.02 -4.78 0.72
CA ASP A 46 -13.22 -5.30 2.09
C ASP A 46 -12.14 -4.79 3.06
N LYS A 47 -10.88 -4.76 2.62
CA LYS A 47 -9.77 -4.27 3.43
C LYS A 47 -9.86 -2.77 3.69
N ILE A 48 -10.29 -2.01 2.70
CA ILE A 48 -10.44 -0.56 2.82
C ILE A 48 -11.59 -0.21 3.76
N ASP A 49 -12.68 -0.98 3.73
CA ASP A 49 -13.78 -0.82 4.68
C ASP A 49 -13.34 -1.12 6.12
N GLU A 50 -12.61 -2.21 6.34
CA GLU A 50 -12.02 -2.54 7.65
C GLU A 50 -11.12 -1.39 8.16
N TRP A 51 -10.23 -0.86 7.31
CA TRP A 51 -9.33 0.22 7.71
C TRP A 51 -10.02 1.56 7.91
N LYS A 52 -11.10 1.82 7.16
CA LYS A 52 -11.94 3.00 7.37
C LYS A 52 -12.52 2.96 8.79
N ASP A 53 -13.08 1.83 9.20
CA ASP A 53 -13.64 1.66 10.55
C ASP A 53 -12.55 1.81 11.64
N GLU A 54 -11.35 1.27 11.40
CA GLU A 54 -10.20 1.49 12.29
C GLU A 54 -9.83 2.97 12.42
N ILE A 55 -9.84 3.74 11.32
CA ILE A 55 -9.56 5.18 11.31
C ILE A 55 -10.64 5.95 12.07
N GLU A 56 -11.91 5.58 11.91
CA GLU A 56 -12.99 6.20 12.67
C GLU A 56 -12.85 5.95 14.17
N MET A 57 -12.52 4.72 14.57
CA MET A 57 -12.26 4.39 15.96
C MET A 57 -11.04 5.17 16.50
N LEU A 58 -9.97 5.24 15.72
CA LEU A 58 -8.76 5.98 16.09
C LEU A 58 -9.03 7.48 16.22
N SER A 59 -9.92 8.04 15.41
CA SER A 59 -10.32 9.45 15.47
C SER A 59 -10.98 9.76 16.81
N LYS A 60 -11.84 8.87 17.33
CA LYS A 60 -12.44 9.02 18.67
C LYS A 60 -11.38 8.99 19.77
N ILE A 61 -10.37 8.13 19.65
CA ILE A 61 -9.27 8.06 20.62
C ILE A 61 -8.42 9.34 20.55
N ALA A 62 -8.22 9.89 19.35
CA ALA A 62 -7.43 11.09 19.12
C ALA A 62 -8.00 12.33 19.85
N GLU A 63 -9.31 12.41 20.07
CA GLU A 63 -9.93 13.50 20.84
C GLU A 63 -9.40 13.61 22.27
N THR A 64 -9.07 12.48 22.90
CA THR A 64 -8.52 12.43 24.28
C THR A 64 -7.01 12.26 24.30
N TYR A 65 -6.47 11.44 23.39
CA TYR A 65 -5.04 11.06 23.35
C TYR A 65 -4.45 11.24 21.94
N PRO A 66 -4.33 12.48 21.43
CA PRO A 66 -3.95 12.73 20.04
C PRO A 66 -2.55 12.20 19.69
N HIS A 67 -1.58 12.29 20.62
CA HIS A 67 -0.23 11.80 20.39
C HIS A 67 -0.16 10.25 20.29
N ALA A 68 -0.91 9.55 21.12
CA ALA A 68 -0.99 8.09 21.09
C ALA A 68 -1.68 7.62 19.80
N ALA A 69 -2.79 8.26 19.44
CA ALA A 69 -3.52 7.99 18.21
C ALA A 69 -2.65 8.23 16.96
N TYR A 70 -1.91 9.35 16.90
CA TYR A 70 -0.97 9.65 15.82
C TYR A 70 0.15 8.60 15.70
N THR A 71 0.69 8.15 16.84
CA THR A 71 1.72 7.11 16.85
C THR A 71 1.17 5.79 16.32
N ALA A 72 -0.01 5.38 16.78
CA ALA A 72 -0.68 4.17 16.30
C ALA A 72 -1.00 4.25 14.81
N PHE A 73 -1.46 5.40 14.33
CA PHE A 73 -1.69 5.65 12.91
C PHE A 73 -0.41 5.43 12.09
N THR A 74 0.65 6.17 12.41
CA THR A 74 1.88 6.18 11.60
C THR A 74 2.71 4.91 11.70
N ARG A 75 2.64 4.19 12.83
CA ARG A 75 3.47 2.99 13.09
C ARG A 75 2.76 1.67 12.82
N ALA A 76 1.42 1.61 12.95
CA ALA A 76 0.67 0.37 12.80
C ALA A 76 -0.24 0.40 11.58
N ILE A 77 -1.19 1.33 11.55
CA ILE A 77 -2.25 1.34 10.53
C ILE A 77 -1.68 1.60 9.13
N VAL A 78 -0.81 2.61 8.98
CA VAL A 78 -0.17 2.91 7.69
C VAL A 78 0.62 1.72 7.13
N CYS A 79 1.23 0.90 7.99
CA CYS A 79 1.99 -0.27 7.55
C CYS A 79 1.09 -1.36 6.95
N LYS A 80 -0.17 -1.48 7.39
CA LYS A 80 -1.12 -2.48 6.88
C LYS A 80 -1.40 -2.26 5.39
N TRP A 81 -1.79 -1.05 5.01
CA TRP A 81 -2.08 -0.76 3.61
C TRP A 81 -0.84 -0.56 2.74
N GLN A 82 0.29 -0.16 3.31
CA GLN A 82 1.56 -0.12 2.56
C GLN A 82 1.97 -1.49 2.03
N TYR A 83 1.69 -2.57 2.78
CA TYR A 83 1.91 -3.92 2.26
C TYR A 83 1.05 -4.18 1.02
N LEU A 84 -0.23 -3.81 1.06
CA LEU A 84 -1.15 -4.00 -0.06
C LEU A 84 -0.74 -3.19 -1.30
N MET A 85 -0.39 -1.91 -1.10
CA MET A 85 0.13 -1.02 -2.16
C MET A 85 1.41 -1.53 -2.81
N ARG A 86 2.21 -2.35 -2.12
CA ARG A 86 3.46 -2.91 -2.65
C ARG A 86 3.27 -4.23 -3.38
N THR A 87 2.12 -4.87 -3.23
CA THR A 87 1.85 -6.23 -3.72
C THR A 87 0.81 -6.28 -4.83
N ILE A 88 -0.09 -5.29 -4.91
CA ILE A 88 -1.16 -5.24 -5.89
C ILE A 88 -1.08 -3.93 -6.69
N ASP A 89 -1.16 -4.03 -8.01
CA ASP A 89 -1.13 -2.89 -8.93
C ASP A 89 -2.52 -2.26 -9.14
N GLY A 90 -2.53 -0.97 -9.47
CA GLY A 90 -3.73 -0.28 -9.94
C GLY A 90 -4.85 -0.20 -8.90
N ILE A 91 -4.52 -0.17 -7.61
CA ILE A 91 -5.50 -0.05 -6.51
C ILE A 91 -5.57 1.35 -5.91
N GLY A 92 -4.82 2.32 -6.44
CA GLY A 92 -4.70 3.66 -5.87
C GLY A 92 -6.03 4.39 -5.69
N SER A 93 -6.89 4.38 -6.72
CA SER A 93 -8.22 5.01 -6.66
C SER A 93 -9.14 4.41 -5.62
N MET A 94 -8.95 3.13 -5.27
CA MET A 94 -9.78 2.44 -4.28
C MET A 94 -9.59 3.00 -2.87
N PHE A 95 -8.44 3.63 -2.58
CA PHE A 95 -8.13 4.23 -1.29
C PHE A 95 -8.85 5.56 -1.01
N GLN A 96 -9.65 6.08 -1.95
CA GLN A 96 -10.36 7.35 -1.76
C GLN A 96 -11.27 7.39 -0.52
N PRO A 97 -12.05 6.34 -0.18
CA PRO A 97 -12.87 6.35 1.03
C PRO A 97 -12.05 6.49 2.31
N LEU A 98 -10.86 5.87 2.33
CA LEU A 98 -9.93 5.95 3.46
C LEU A 98 -9.33 7.36 3.58
N GLU A 99 -8.93 7.96 2.47
CA GLU A 99 -8.44 9.34 2.43
C GLU A 99 -9.51 10.32 2.92
N ASN A 100 -10.77 10.12 2.52
CA ASN A 100 -11.89 10.92 3.00
C ASN A 100 -12.06 10.80 4.53
N ALA A 101 -11.95 9.60 5.08
CA ALA A 101 -12.04 9.38 6.54
C ALA A 101 -10.88 10.04 7.29
N ILE A 102 -9.65 9.96 6.76
CA ILE A 102 -8.47 10.63 7.35
C ILE A 102 -8.68 12.14 7.38
N THR A 103 -9.09 12.73 6.26
CA THR A 103 -9.24 14.19 6.12
C THR A 103 -10.43 14.73 6.92
N ALA A 104 -11.56 14.02 6.92
CA ALA A 104 -12.78 14.47 7.57
C ALA A 104 -12.84 14.17 9.08
N LYS A 105 -12.19 13.11 9.56
CA LYS A 105 -12.31 12.66 10.95
C LYS A 105 -10.98 12.68 11.70
N LEU A 106 -9.95 12.01 11.17
CA LEU A 106 -8.69 11.82 11.90
C LEU A 106 -7.91 13.12 12.06
N ILE A 107 -7.70 13.88 10.98
CA ILE A 107 -6.93 15.12 11.02
C ILE A 107 -7.57 16.16 11.96
N PRO A 108 -8.90 16.44 11.89
CA PRO A 108 -9.56 17.30 12.85
C PRO A 108 -9.38 16.83 14.29
N ALA A 109 -9.57 15.53 14.56
CA ALA A 109 -9.42 14.98 15.91
C ALA A 109 -7.98 15.08 16.44
N LEU A 110 -6.97 14.89 15.58
CA LEU A 110 -5.56 15.03 15.96
C LEU A 110 -5.14 16.48 16.21
N THR A 111 -5.69 17.42 15.47
CA THR A 111 -5.31 18.84 15.53
C THR A 111 -6.16 19.67 16.48
N GLY A 112 -7.34 19.16 16.87
CA GLY A 112 -8.35 19.89 17.64
C GLY A 112 -8.95 21.07 16.87
N ARG A 113 -8.82 21.08 15.53
CA ARG A 113 -9.32 22.15 14.65
C ARG A 113 -10.50 21.67 13.82
N GLY A 114 -11.13 22.62 13.13
CA GLY A 114 -12.23 22.34 12.21
C GLY A 114 -11.81 21.51 10.99
N PRO A 115 -12.71 21.38 9.98
CA PRO A 115 -12.44 20.63 8.76
C PRO A 115 -11.14 21.07 8.10
N CYS A 116 -10.32 20.08 7.69
CA CYS A 116 -9.03 20.34 7.07
C CYS A 116 -9.22 20.89 5.65
N SER A 117 -8.63 22.06 5.37
CA SER A 117 -8.60 22.63 4.02
C SER A 117 -7.69 21.82 3.10
N SER A 118 -7.84 21.97 1.78
CA SER A 118 -6.98 21.29 0.79
C SER A 118 -5.50 21.66 0.97
N VAL A 119 -5.21 22.93 1.26
CA VAL A 119 -3.84 23.42 1.50
C VAL A 119 -3.25 22.80 2.76
N GLU A 120 -3.99 22.82 3.87
CA GLU A 120 -3.57 22.17 5.11
C GLU A 120 -3.35 20.68 4.90
N ARG A 121 -4.22 20.01 4.14
CA ARG A 121 -4.11 18.59 3.86
C ARG A 121 -2.81 18.25 3.13
N THR A 122 -2.42 19.06 2.16
CA THR A 122 -1.14 18.94 1.45
C THR A 122 0.04 19.10 2.40
N ILE A 123 0.05 20.17 3.22
CA ILE A 123 1.11 20.42 4.19
C ILE A 123 1.23 19.26 5.20
N LEU A 124 0.10 18.78 5.75
CA LEU A 124 0.08 17.70 6.72
C LEU A 124 0.56 16.35 6.13
N SER A 125 0.46 16.18 4.81
CA SER A 125 0.99 15.02 4.10
C SER A 125 2.51 14.99 4.05
N LEU A 126 3.16 16.15 4.12
CA LEU A 126 4.60 16.28 3.99
C LEU A 126 5.34 15.67 5.19
N PRO A 127 6.58 15.21 5.01
CA PRO A 127 7.44 14.79 6.12
C PRO A 127 7.70 15.93 7.12
N THR A 128 7.97 15.59 8.39
CA THR A 128 8.22 16.56 9.47
C THR A 128 9.37 17.53 9.18
N ARG A 129 10.41 17.10 8.46
CA ARG A 129 11.51 17.99 8.03
C ARG A 129 11.08 19.09 7.04
N HIS A 130 9.89 18.96 6.45
CA HIS A 130 9.27 19.92 5.55
C HIS A 130 8.04 20.58 6.20
N GLY A 131 7.92 20.52 7.54
CA GLY A 131 6.85 21.18 8.29
C GLY A 131 5.51 20.42 8.36
N GLY A 132 5.43 19.20 7.81
CA GLY A 132 4.21 18.38 7.85
C GLY A 132 4.15 17.35 8.98
N LEU A 133 3.10 16.54 8.99
CA LEU A 133 2.88 15.45 9.95
C LEU A 133 3.09 14.05 9.34
N ASN A 134 3.54 13.95 8.10
CA ASN A 134 3.70 12.68 7.39
C ASN A 134 2.41 11.85 7.37
N VAL A 135 1.25 12.51 7.33
CA VAL A 135 -0.08 11.89 7.16
C VAL A 135 -0.32 11.77 5.66
N VAL A 136 0.38 10.82 5.05
CA VAL A 136 0.45 10.66 3.60
C VAL A 136 -0.92 10.35 2.98
N ASN A 137 -1.23 10.93 1.83
CA ASN A 137 -2.42 10.57 1.05
C ASN A 137 -2.24 9.17 0.43
N PRO A 138 -3.02 8.14 0.84
CA PRO A 138 -2.87 6.77 0.36
C PRO A 138 -3.14 6.62 -1.14
N VAL A 139 -4.00 7.46 -1.72
CA VAL A 139 -4.34 7.44 -3.16
C VAL A 139 -3.13 7.81 -4.01
N GLU A 140 -2.40 8.85 -3.59
CA GLU A 140 -1.23 9.37 -4.34
C GLU A 140 -0.03 8.43 -4.26
N VAL A 141 0.18 7.78 -3.12
CA VAL A 141 1.40 6.99 -2.90
C VAL A 141 1.29 5.53 -3.32
N ALA A 142 0.09 5.00 -3.54
CA ALA A 142 -0.12 3.60 -3.89
C ALA A 142 0.74 3.16 -5.08
N ASN A 143 0.66 3.90 -6.20
CA ASN A 143 1.43 3.59 -7.42
C ASN A 143 2.94 3.72 -7.19
N SER A 144 3.37 4.71 -6.41
CA SER A 144 4.79 4.91 -6.08
C SER A 144 5.32 3.72 -5.27
N HIS A 145 4.55 3.22 -4.30
CA HIS A 145 4.90 2.06 -3.50
C HIS A 145 5.01 0.78 -4.34
N TYR A 146 4.07 0.54 -5.25
CA TYR A 146 4.12 -0.61 -6.17
C TYR A 146 5.36 -0.55 -7.08
N ASN A 147 5.57 0.58 -7.75
CA ASN A 147 6.71 0.80 -8.65
C ASN A 147 8.05 0.70 -7.93
N ALA A 148 8.16 1.22 -6.71
CA ALA A 148 9.36 1.07 -5.89
C ALA A 148 9.61 -0.41 -5.54
N SER A 149 8.55 -1.16 -5.21
CA SER A 149 8.63 -2.61 -4.95
C SER A 149 9.17 -3.37 -6.16
N LEU A 150 8.65 -3.09 -7.36
CA LEU A 150 9.12 -3.68 -8.61
C LEU A 150 10.60 -3.38 -8.87
N LYS A 151 11.01 -2.12 -8.76
CA LYS A 151 12.40 -1.71 -8.99
C LYS A 151 13.38 -2.40 -8.02
N ILE A 152 12.99 -2.57 -6.76
CA ILE A 152 13.82 -3.25 -5.75
C ILE A 152 13.94 -4.75 -6.04
N ILE A 153 12.88 -5.39 -6.55
CA ILE A 153 12.84 -6.83 -6.80
C ILE A 153 13.44 -7.20 -8.17
N GLU A 154 13.45 -6.29 -9.14
CA GLU A 154 13.91 -6.52 -10.52
C GLU A 154 15.30 -7.20 -10.61
N PRO A 155 16.32 -6.79 -9.82
CA PRO A 155 17.58 -7.52 -9.71
C PRO A 155 17.44 -9.00 -9.37
N LEU A 156 16.64 -9.29 -8.33
CA LEU A 156 16.42 -10.64 -7.84
C LEU A 156 15.64 -11.46 -8.86
N LYS A 157 14.63 -10.87 -9.49
CA LYS A 157 13.89 -11.48 -10.59
C LYS A 157 14.82 -11.89 -11.73
N LYS A 158 15.73 -11.00 -12.17
CA LYS A 158 16.73 -11.32 -13.20
C LYS A 158 17.62 -12.49 -12.80
N MET A 159 18.08 -12.51 -11.54
CA MET A 159 18.91 -13.61 -11.01
C MET A 159 18.17 -14.95 -10.97
N ILE A 160 16.89 -14.95 -10.60
CA ILE A 160 16.05 -16.16 -10.60
C ILE A 160 15.89 -16.68 -12.03
N ILE A 161 15.64 -15.80 -13.00
CA ILE A 161 15.51 -16.19 -14.41
C ILE A 161 16.84 -16.72 -14.95
N SER A 162 17.97 -16.08 -14.62
CA SER A 162 19.30 -16.50 -15.04
C SER A 162 19.90 -17.63 -14.20
N GLN A 163 19.14 -18.18 -13.23
CA GLN A 163 19.57 -19.23 -12.29
C GLN A 163 20.94 -18.95 -11.64
N THR A 164 21.22 -17.68 -11.35
CA THR A 164 22.52 -17.24 -10.83
C THR A 164 22.48 -17.19 -9.30
N THR A 165 23.42 -17.87 -8.65
CA THR A 165 23.51 -17.98 -7.18
C THR A 165 24.30 -16.85 -6.51
N THR A 166 25.09 -16.09 -7.27
CA THR A 166 25.95 -15.03 -6.73
C THR A 166 25.24 -13.68 -6.70
N TYR A 167 24.84 -13.22 -5.50
CA TYR A 167 24.25 -11.90 -5.30
C TYR A 167 25.30 -10.80 -5.31
N LYS A 168 25.36 -10.01 -6.40
CA LYS A 168 26.25 -8.84 -6.48
C LYS A 168 25.60 -7.64 -5.77
N LYS A 169 26.29 -7.02 -4.81
CA LYS A 169 25.85 -5.81 -4.06
C LYS A 169 25.59 -4.56 -4.92
N ILE A 170 25.74 -4.63 -6.23
CA ILE A 170 25.59 -3.52 -7.20
C ILE A 170 24.20 -2.84 -7.04
N TYR A 171 23.19 -3.63 -6.68
CA TYR A 171 21.80 -3.18 -6.51
C TYR A 171 21.53 -2.26 -5.29
N LEU A 172 22.52 -2.04 -4.42
CA LEU A 172 22.41 -1.07 -3.32
C LEU A 172 22.40 0.38 -3.81
N HIS A 173 22.94 0.66 -5.01
CA HIS A 173 22.92 2.00 -5.60
C HIS A 173 21.49 2.42 -5.96
N ASP A 174 20.73 1.52 -6.60
CA ASP A 174 19.35 1.77 -7.04
C ASP A 174 18.43 2.15 -5.85
N ILE A 175 18.66 1.54 -4.68
CA ILE A 175 17.91 1.85 -3.46
C ILE A 175 18.21 3.27 -2.95
N LYS A 176 19.47 3.71 -3.04
CA LYS A 176 19.85 5.08 -2.64
C LYS A 176 19.26 6.11 -3.58
N ASP A 177 19.22 5.82 -4.88
CA ASP A 177 18.66 6.72 -5.88
C ASP A 177 17.15 6.85 -5.74
N LEU A 178 16.43 5.76 -5.46
CA LEU A 178 15.00 5.81 -5.16
C LEU A 178 14.69 6.68 -3.93
N ARG A 179 15.51 6.58 -2.88
CA ARG A 179 15.37 7.44 -1.69
C ARG A 179 15.64 8.90 -2.04
N ARG A 180 16.63 9.18 -2.89
CA ARG A 180 16.96 10.54 -3.34
C ARG A 180 15.83 11.15 -4.16
N GLN A 181 15.28 10.42 -5.12
CA GLN A 181 14.14 10.83 -5.94
C GLN A 181 12.92 11.17 -5.07
N LYS A 182 12.59 10.30 -4.11
CA LYS A 182 11.51 10.55 -3.15
C LYS A 182 11.74 11.84 -2.35
N ASN A 183 12.97 12.07 -1.89
CA ASN A 183 13.29 13.28 -1.12
C ASN A 183 13.20 14.55 -1.98
N GLN A 184 13.62 14.50 -3.24
CA GLN A 184 13.50 15.61 -4.18
C GLN A 184 12.04 15.94 -4.48
N TYR A 185 11.20 14.93 -4.68
CA TYR A 185 9.76 15.11 -4.86
C TYR A 185 9.10 15.84 -3.68
N HIS A 186 9.37 15.42 -2.45
CA HIS A 186 8.85 16.11 -1.26
C HIS A 186 9.39 17.54 -1.10
N GLN A 187 10.60 17.80 -1.60
CA GLN A 187 11.18 19.14 -1.55
C GLN A 187 10.50 20.08 -2.55
N GLN A 188 10.15 19.59 -3.75
CA GLN A 188 9.41 20.36 -4.76
C GLN A 188 8.02 20.76 -4.23
N LEU A 189 7.28 19.82 -3.65
CA LEU A 189 5.96 20.06 -3.05
C LEU A 189 5.98 21.04 -1.87
N ALA A 190 7.14 21.22 -1.22
CA ALA A 190 7.27 22.14 -0.08
C ALA A 190 7.64 23.57 -0.50
N THR A 191 8.05 23.77 -1.76
CA THR A 191 8.44 25.07 -2.33
C THR A 191 7.34 25.72 -3.19
N GLU A 192 6.29 24.98 -3.52
CA GLU A 192 5.07 25.44 -4.20
C GLU A 192 4.04 25.93 -3.18
#